data_AF-A0A417CE49-F1
#
_entry.id   AF-A0A417CE49-F1
#
_cell.length_a   1.000
_cell.length_b   1.000
_cell.length_c   1.000
_cell.angle_alpha   90.00
_cell.angle_beta   90.00
_cell.angle_gamma   90.00
#
_symmetry.space_group_name_H-M   'P 1'
#
loop_
_entity.id
_entity.type
_entity.pdbx_description
1 polymer ?
#
loop_
_entity_poly.entity_id
_entity_poly.type
_entity_poly.pdbx_seq_one_letter_code
_entity_poly.pdbx_strand_id
1 'polypeptide(L)'
;MERRLYKGLIDVLLGLALISLGLLAMIKQTLFLKWLFIFLGIVLIENGIHLINKMFDKGLNKIEIMQCILFILIGMIFIFIQALPMMIVSIAFSFYFIILGIIYFISYLNYRRNRVKRRLFICLLAIFFIYGGIVLIDKQYFDAQLAMFLIGGYAFLLGVNYLLDGIFTVIPTSKKDSLKRRIRIPLPIFLAAIVPMQMLKLVNDHLIVDQVKKYEDSKKINMEIFIHVTPDGFGTMGHVDLCFEGTVYSYGNYDFLSQRLFEAIGDGVLFTVNKKEDYLKFCMEESHKTIFGYGLCLTEKQLQNVKSKINDLMNNTYQWYPLSYKDPNKKEDYASRLYLKTGAQFYKFKSGKFKTYFVMGTNCVLLADEIIGKTGSDVIDMNGIIAPGTYQDYLEKEYQKESGLVVNKKIYKLT
;
A
#
# COMPACT_ATOMS: atom_id res chain seq x y z
N MET A 1 -24.16 6.73 -13.57
CA MET A 1 -24.49 7.63 -12.44
C MET A 1 -24.80 6.83 -11.17
N GLU A 2 -25.68 5.83 -11.24
CA GLU A 2 -26.08 4.98 -10.09
C GLU A 2 -24.93 4.28 -9.36
N ARG A 3 -23.99 3.63 -10.06
CA ARG A 3 -22.83 2.96 -9.44
C ARG A 3 -21.94 3.92 -8.63
N ARG A 4 -21.90 5.20 -8.98
CA ARG A 4 -21.11 6.23 -8.28
C ARG A 4 -21.82 6.71 -7.01
N LEU A 5 -23.13 6.97 -7.10
CA LEU A 5 -23.96 7.30 -5.95
C LEU A 5 -23.93 6.18 -4.91
N TYR A 6 -24.07 4.93 -5.36
CA TYR A 6 -23.99 3.76 -4.49
C TYR A 6 -22.64 3.66 -3.78
N LYS A 7 -21.53 3.83 -4.51
CA LYS A 7 -20.20 3.74 -3.91
C LYS A 7 -19.84 4.94 -3.02
N GLY A 8 -20.19 6.16 -3.44
CA GLY A 8 -20.03 7.34 -2.60
C GLY A 8 -20.85 7.25 -1.31
N LEU A 9 -22.04 6.67 -1.37
CA LEU A 9 -22.87 6.37 -0.20
C LEU A 9 -22.22 5.31 0.70
N ILE A 10 -21.62 4.25 0.13
CA ILE A 10 -20.83 3.27 0.89
C ILE A 10 -19.67 3.97 1.61
N ASP A 11 -18.89 4.80 0.94
CA ASP A 11 -17.75 5.49 1.54
C ASP A 11 -18.19 6.45 2.66
N VAL A 12 -19.32 7.14 2.49
CA VAL A 12 -19.93 7.97 3.55
C VAL A 12 -20.35 7.11 4.75
N LEU A 13 -21.06 6.00 4.51
CA LEU A 13 -21.50 5.10 5.59
C LEU A 13 -20.32 4.48 6.34
N LEU A 14 -19.29 4.03 5.61
CA LEU A 14 -18.05 3.52 6.19
C LEU A 14 -17.33 4.61 6.98
N GLY A 15 -17.25 5.83 6.44
CA GLY A 15 -16.65 6.97 7.13
C GLY A 15 -17.35 7.30 8.44
N LEU A 16 -18.68 7.37 8.43
CA LEU A 16 -19.50 7.59 9.63
C LEU A 16 -19.32 6.45 10.64
N ALA A 17 -19.36 5.20 10.21
CA ALA A 17 -19.14 4.05 11.08
C ALA A 17 -17.75 4.09 11.75
N LEU A 18 -16.70 4.38 10.99
CA LEU A 18 -15.33 4.51 11.51
C LEU A 18 -15.18 5.67 12.51
N ILE A 19 -15.81 6.83 12.22
CA ILE A 19 -15.83 7.96 13.15
C ILE A 19 -16.53 7.57 14.45
N SER A 20 -17.71 6.96 14.37
CA SER A 20 -18.48 6.54 15.55
C SER A 20 -17.72 5.50 16.38
N LEU A 21 -17.18 4.45 15.75
CA LEU A 21 -16.38 3.43 16.42
C LEU A 21 -15.09 4.00 17.00
N GLY A 22 -14.43 4.91 16.27
CA GLY A 22 -13.21 5.59 16.74
C GLY A 22 -13.46 6.44 17.98
N LEU A 23 -14.54 7.23 17.99
CA LEU A 23 -14.95 8.01 19.17
C LEU A 23 -15.34 7.11 20.35
N LEU A 24 -16.09 6.03 20.10
CA LEU A 24 -16.42 5.06 21.15
C LEU A 24 -15.18 4.40 21.74
N ALA A 25 -14.20 4.02 20.90
CA ALA A 25 -12.92 3.49 21.34
C ALA A 25 -12.13 4.51 22.18
N MET A 26 -12.12 5.80 21.81
CA MET A 26 -11.43 6.83 22.57
C MET A 26 -12.10 7.17 23.91
N ILE A 27 -13.43 7.21 23.95
CA ILE A 27 -14.22 7.61 25.13
C ILE A 27 -14.41 6.44 26.10
N LYS A 28 -14.75 5.25 25.58
CA LYS A 28 -15.06 4.06 26.39
C LYS A 28 -13.89 3.09 26.53
N GLN A 29 -12.85 3.20 25.70
CA GLN A 29 -11.54 2.56 25.88
C GLN A 29 -11.65 1.05 26.17
N THR A 30 -11.27 0.61 27.37
CA THR A 30 -11.31 -0.79 27.78
C THR A 30 -12.72 -1.35 27.79
N LEU A 31 -13.75 -0.56 28.09
CA LEU A 31 -15.14 -1.00 28.05
C LEU A 31 -15.59 -1.31 26.62
N PHE A 32 -15.19 -0.48 25.65
CA PHE A 32 -15.44 -0.77 24.23
C PHE A 32 -14.76 -2.07 23.80
N LEU A 33 -13.50 -2.28 24.21
CA LEU A 33 -12.76 -3.50 23.89
C LEU A 33 -13.40 -4.75 24.52
N LYS A 34 -13.94 -4.65 25.74
CA LYS A 34 -14.72 -5.72 26.39
C LYS A 34 -15.99 -6.05 25.60
N TRP A 35 -16.76 -5.04 25.20
CA TRP A 35 -17.96 -5.26 24.37
C TRP A 35 -17.61 -5.91 23.03
N LEU A 36 -16.51 -5.48 22.41
CA LEU A 36 -16.02 -6.08 21.17
C LEU A 36 -15.68 -7.56 21.37
N PHE A 37 -15.00 -7.95 22.45
CA PHE A 37 -14.70 -9.35 22.71
C PHE A 37 -15.94 -10.18 23.04
N ILE A 38 -16.90 -9.65 23.78
CA ILE A 38 -18.18 -10.35 24.00
C ILE A 38 -18.88 -10.60 22.66
N PHE A 39 -18.97 -9.58 21.81
CA PHE A 39 -19.58 -9.70 20.48
C PHE A 39 -18.86 -10.74 19.61
N LEU A 40 -17.53 -10.65 19.50
CA LEU A 40 -16.73 -11.61 18.75
C LEU A 40 -16.84 -13.02 19.32
N GLY A 41 -16.93 -13.15 20.65
CA GLY A 41 -17.11 -14.43 21.33
C GLY A 41 -18.45 -15.08 21.00
N ILE A 42 -19.54 -14.30 20.97
CA ILE A 42 -20.86 -14.78 20.54
C ILE A 42 -20.80 -15.25 19.08
N VAL A 43 -20.24 -14.45 18.17
CA VAL A 43 -20.11 -14.83 16.75
C VAL A 43 -19.29 -16.11 16.57
N LEU A 44 -18.21 -16.30 17.33
CA LEU A 44 -17.41 -17.52 17.29
C LEU A 44 -18.21 -18.74 17.79
N ILE A 45 -18.97 -18.59 18.88
CA ILE A 45 -19.82 -19.67 19.38
C ILE A 45 -20.93 -20.01 18.38
N GLU A 46 -21.59 -19.01 17.79
CA GLU A 46 -22.60 -19.21 16.75
C GLU A 46 -22.02 -19.96 15.54
N ASN A 47 -20.83 -19.59 15.07
CA ASN A 47 -20.14 -20.31 14.00
C ASN A 47 -19.79 -21.75 14.40
N GLY A 48 -19.36 -21.96 15.64
CA GLY A 48 -19.12 -23.30 16.20
C GLY A 48 -20.38 -24.16 16.19
N ILE A 49 -21.52 -23.60 16.62
CA ILE A 49 -22.83 -24.27 16.62
C ILE A 49 -23.31 -24.54 15.19
N HIS A 50 -23.13 -23.59 14.27
CA HIS A 50 -23.49 -23.78 12.87
C HIS A 50 -22.72 -24.94 12.23
N LEU A 51 -21.42 -25.09 12.54
CA LEU A 51 -20.64 -26.24 12.13
C LEU A 51 -21.18 -27.55 12.71
N ILE A 52 -21.60 -27.56 13.98
CA ILE A 52 -22.25 -28.74 14.60
C ILE A 52 -23.49 -29.14 13.80
N ASN A 53 -24.36 -28.18 13.46
CA ASN A 53 -25.57 -28.45 12.70
C ASN A 53 -25.26 -29.04 11.32
N LYS A 54 -24.27 -28.48 10.61
CA LYS A 54 -23.80 -29.01 9.33
C LYS A 54 -23.21 -30.42 9.44
N MET A 55 -22.58 -30.75 10.57
CA MET A 55 -22.02 -32.08 10.84
C MET A 55 -23.11 -33.15 10.99
N PHE A 56 -24.29 -32.79 11.51
CA PHE A 56 -25.44 -33.70 11.57
C PHE A 56 -26.00 -34.04 10.18
N ASP A 57 -25.85 -33.14 9.19
CA ASP A 57 -26.38 -33.34 7.83
C ASP A 57 -25.43 -34.11 6.90
N LYS A 58 -24.10 -33.97 7.06
CA LYS A 58 -23.11 -34.46 6.06
C LYS A 58 -22.08 -35.48 6.58
N GLY A 59 -22.12 -35.82 7.87
CA GLY A 59 -21.17 -36.75 8.48
C GLY A 59 -19.82 -36.10 8.86
N LEU A 60 -19.02 -36.84 9.64
CA LEU A 60 -17.88 -36.31 10.39
C LEU A 60 -16.58 -36.23 9.58
N ASN A 61 -16.00 -35.03 9.49
CA ASN A 61 -14.58 -34.85 9.20
C ASN A 61 -13.85 -34.39 10.49
N LYS A 62 -12.73 -35.04 10.83
CA LYS A 62 -11.91 -34.70 12.03
C LYS A 62 -11.52 -33.22 12.09
N ILE A 63 -11.31 -32.60 10.94
CA ILE A 63 -10.94 -31.18 10.85
C ILE A 63 -12.10 -30.27 11.29
N GLU A 64 -13.33 -30.57 10.86
CA GLU A 64 -14.51 -29.75 11.19
C GLU A 64 -14.85 -29.85 12.69
N ILE A 65 -14.67 -31.04 13.30
CA ILE A 65 -14.81 -31.23 14.76
C ILE A 65 -13.80 -30.36 15.51
N MET A 66 -12.53 -30.39 15.09
CA MET A 66 -11.47 -29.60 15.73
C MET A 66 -11.74 -28.10 15.62
N GLN A 67 -12.21 -27.63 14.46
CA GLN A 67 -12.59 -26.23 14.24
C GLN A 67 -13.76 -25.81 15.14
N CYS A 68 -14.79 -26.65 15.26
CA CYS A 68 -15.92 -26.41 16.14
C CYS A 68 -15.47 -26.23 17.60
N ILE A 69 -14.70 -27.19 18.13
CA ILE A 69 -14.18 -27.13 19.51
C ILE A 69 -13.36 -25.86 19.70
N LEU A 70 -12.51 -25.52 18.74
CA LEU A 70 -11.68 -24.32 18.80
C LEU A 70 -12.52 -23.04 18.81
N PHE A 71 -13.53 -22.92 17.96
CA PHE A 71 -14.40 -21.74 17.92
C PHE A 71 -15.18 -21.55 19.21
N ILE A 72 -15.76 -22.62 19.76
CA ILE A 72 -16.48 -22.55 21.03
C ILE A 72 -15.50 -22.19 22.16
N LEU A 73 -14.34 -22.84 22.24
CA LEU A 73 -13.35 -22.58 23.29
C LEU A 73 -12.81 -21.14 23.24
N ILE A 74 -12.42 -20.65 22.06
CA ILE A 74 -11.97 -19.27 21.89
C ILE A 74 -13.11 -18.29 22.20
N GLY A 75 -14.33 -18.58 21.76
CA GLY A 75 -15.49 -17.75 22.05
C GLY A 75 -15.79 -17.65 23.55
N MET A 76 -15.67 -18.75 24.28
CA MET A 76 -15.78 -18.78 25.75
C MET A 76 -14.67 -17.96 26.41
N ILE A 77 -13.42 -18.07 25.95
CA ILE A 77 -12.32 -17.23 26.44
C ILE A 77 -12.63 -15.73 26.23
N PHE A 78 -13.16 -15.37 25.06
CA PHE A 78 -13.48 -13.99 24.73
C PHE A 78 -14.60 -13.41 25.61
N ILE A 79 -15.59 -14.22 25.99
CA ILE A 79 -16.70 -13.79 26.86
C ILE A 79 -16.27 -13.76 28.33
N PHE A 80 -15.67 -14.83 28.84
CA PHE A 80 -15.48 -15.04 30.27
C PHE A 80 -14.07 -14.67 30.78
N ILE A 81 -13.05 -14.69 29.93
CA ILE A 81 -11.65 -14.44 30.30
C ILE A 81 -11.09 -13.28 29.47
N GLN A 82 -11.80 -12.16 29.44
CA GLN A 82 -11.47 -10.98 28.61
C GLN A 82 -10.07 -10.40 28.86
N ALA A 83 -9.47 -10.65 30.04
CA ALA A 83 -8.11 -10.25 30.35
C ALA A 83 -7.08 -10.83 29.35
N LEU A 84 -7.28 -12.07 28.90
CA LEU A 84 -6.36 -12.74 27.98
C LEU A 84 -6.35 -12.10 26.57
N PRO A 85 -7.48 -11.96 25.86
CA PRO A 85 -7.48 -11.31 24.55
C PRO A 85 -7.12 -9.83 24.62
N MET A 86 -7.44 -9.11 25.71
CA MET A 86 -6.94 -7.75 25.93
C MET A 86 -5.41 -7.72 25.99
N MET A 87 -4.79 -8.65 26.74
CA MET A 87 -3.34 -8.81 26.81
C MET A 87 -2.73 -9.05 25.42
N ILE A 88 -3.33 -9.94 24.63
CA ILE A 88 -2.86 -10.27 23.29
C ILE A 88 -2.91 -9.04 22.36
N VAL A 89 -4.01 -8.27 22.37
CA VAL A 89 -4.16 -7.08 21.52
C VAL A 89 -3.09 -6.03 21.83
N SER A 90 -2.86 -5.73 23.10
CA SER A 90 -1.85 -4.75 23.46
C SER A 90 -0.44 -5.26 23.17
N ILE A 91 -0.12 -6.54 23.44
CA ILE A 91 1.18 -7.11 23.05
C ILE A 91 1.40 -6.98 21.54
N ALA A 92 0.38 -7.30 20.73
CA ALA A 92 0.44 -7.15 19.28
C ALA A 92 0.66 -5.68 18.88
N PHE A 93 -0.02 -4.74 19.54
CA PHE A 93 0.13 -3.30 19.29
C PHE A 93 1.52 -2.78 19.69
N SER A 94 2.07 -3.26 20.81
CA SER A 94 3.44 -2.96 21.25
C SER A 94 4.47 -3.44 20.23
N PHE A 95 4.34 -4.69 19.77
CA PHE A 95 5.21 -5.22 18.73
C PHE A 95 5.09 -4.41 17.43
N TYR A 96 3.88 -4.01 17.05
CA TYR A 96 3.68 -3.15 15.89
C TYR A 96 4.42 -1.81 16.04
N PHE A 97 4.34 -1.16 17.21
CA PHE A 97 5.09 0.07 17.50
C PHE A 97 6.60 -0.14 17.42
N ILE A 98 7.12 -1.22 18.01
CA ILE A 98 8.56 -1.54 17.95
C ILE A 98 9.00 -1.79 16.50
N ILE A 99 8.23 -2.54 15.71
CA ILE A 99 8.51 -2.80 14.30
C ILE A 99 8.56 -1.48 13.51
N LEU A 100 7.57 -0.60 13.69
CA LEU A 100 7.59 0.73 13.08
C LEU A 100 8.85 1.51 13.48
N GLY A 101 9.19 1.48 14.77
CA GLY A 101 10.40 2.10 15.30
C GLY A 101 11.69 1.59 14.66
N ILE A 102 11.81 0.27 14.46
CA ILE A 102 12.92 -0.37 13.75
C ILE A 102 12.98 0.09 12.28
N ILE A 103 11.83 0.16 11.60
CA ILE A 103 11.75 0.63 10.21
C ILE A 103 12.25 2.09 10.10
N TYR A 104 11.79 2.97 10.99
CA TYR A 104 12.28 4.35 11.04
C TYR A 104 13.76 4.43 11.41
N PHE A 105 14.24 3.55 12.29
CA PHE A 105 15.65 3.50 12.65
C PHE A 105 16.53 3.11 11.45
N ILE A 106 16.15 2.06 10.71
CA ILE A 106 16.82 1.67 9.45
C ILE A 106 16.78 2.83 8.45
N SER A 107 15.64 3.50 8.30
CA SER A 107 15.50 4.69 7.45
C SER A 107 16.41 5.83 7.88
N TYR A 108 16.56 6.06 9.19
CA TYR A 108 17.50 7.02 9.74
C TYR A 108 18.95 6.66 9.42
N LEU A 109 19.36 5.39 9.57
CA LEU A 109 20.70 4.93 9.21
C LEU A 109 21.00 5.17 7.72
N ASN A 110 20.04 4.85 6.85
CA ASN A 110 20.14 5.13 5.41
C ASN A 110 20.23 6.64 5.13
N TYR A 111 19.42 7.46 5.79
CA TYR A 111 19.42 8.91 5.62
C TYR A 111 20.71 9.56 6.15
N ARG A 112 21.27 9.03 7.24
CA ARG A 112 22.57 9.44 7.78
C ARG A 112 23.68 9.10 6.78
N ARG A 113 23.72 7.86 6.28
CA ARG A 113 24.69 7.41 5.26
C ARG A 113 24.62 8.25 3.99
N ASN A 114 23.42 8.58 3.52
CA ASN A 114 23.19 9.32 2.29
C ASN A 114 23.14 10.85 2.47
N ARG A 115 23.43 11.35 3.68
CA ARG A 115 23.42 12.79 4.05
C ARG A 115 22.11 13.51 3.70
N VAL A 116 20.98 12.81 3.84
CA VAL A 116 19.63 13.34 3.57
C VAL A 116 19.24 14.36 4.65
N LYS A 117 18.57 15.44 4.26
CA LYS A 117 17.99 16.44 5.18
C LYS A 117 16.84 15.81 5.98
N ARG A 118 16.47 16.41 7.12
CA ARG A 118 15.40 15.91 8.03
C ARG A 118 15.65 14.54 8.69
N ARG A 119 16.86 13.98 8.61
CA ARG A 119 17.21 12.72 9.29
C ARG A 119 16.97 12.74 10.81
N LEU A 120 17.10 13.90 11.46
CA LEU A 120 16.84 14.03 12.90
C LEU A 120 15.36 13.76 13.23
N PHE A 121 14.44 14.25 12.39
CA PHE A 121 13.01 13.98 12.56
C PHE A 121 12.71 12.48 12.45
N ILE A 122 13.30 11.79 11.48
CA ILE A 122 13.17 10.32 11.34
C ILE A 122 13.75 9.58 12.56
N CYS A 123 14.86 10.07 13.13
CA CYS A 123 15.41 9.53 14.35
C CYS A 123 14.46 9.71 15.55
N LEU A 124 13.85 10.89 15.68
CA LEU A 124 12.87 11.17 16.74
C LEU A 124 11.64 10.26 16.61
N LEU A 125 11.15 10.03 15.39
CA LEU A 125 10.09 9.05 15.13
C LEU A 125 10.51 7.64 15.55
N ALA A 126 11.71 7.20 15.19
CA ALA A 126 12.23 5.90 15.60
C ALA A 126 12.23 5.75 17.12
N ILE A 127 12.75 6.75 17.85
CA ILE A 127 12.78 6.76 19.32
C ILE A 127 11.36 6.74 19.88
N PHE A 128 10.47 7.58 19.37
CA PHE A 128 9.08 7.65 19.81
C PHE A 128 8.37 6.30 19.69
N PHE A 129 8.48 5.63 18.54
CA PHE A 129 7.81 4.36 18.30
C PHE A 129 8.44 3.20 19.11
N ILE A 130 9.77 3.13 19.23
CA ILE A 130 10.43 2.11 20.07
C ILE A 130 10.06 2.32 21.54
N TYR A 131 10.21 3.55 22.05
CA TYR A 131 9.90 3.86 23.44
C TYR A 131 8.42 3.62 23.74
N GLY A 132 7.52 4.11 22.89
CA GLY A 132 6.08 3.88 23.01
C GLY A 132 5.74 2.39 23.03
N GLY A 133 6.36 1.59 22.16
CA GLY A 133 6.18 0.14 22.15
C GLY A 133 6.69 -0.55 23.42
N ILE A 134 7.82 -0.12 23.99
CA ILE A 134 8.35 -0.67 25.25
C ILE A 134 7.42 -0.32 26.42
N VAL A 135 6.96 0.94 26.52
CA VAL A 135 6.03 1.38 27.58
C VAL A 135 4.74 0.56 27.55
N LEU A 136 4.22 0.22 26.36
CA LEU A 136 3.02 -0.60 26.22
C LEU A 136 3.21 -2.08 26.64
N ILE A 137 4.45 -2.58 26.78
CA ILE A 137 4.74 -3.95 27.26
C ILE A 137 4.77 -4.03 28.78
N ASP A 138 5.15 -2.93 29.46
CA ASP A 138 5.31 -2.92 30.91
C ASP A 138 3.98 -3.26 31.61
N LYS A 139 3.97 -4.33 32.41
CA LYS A 139 2.79 -4.80 33.14
C LYS A 139 2.27 -3.78 34.15
N GLN A 140 3.12 -2.85 34.62
CA GLN A 140 2.71 -1.80 35.55
C GLN A 140 1.98 -0.64 34.85
N TYR A 141 2.17 -0.50 33.53
CA TYR A 141 1.59 0.53 32.67
C TYR A 141 0.90 -0.04 31.44
N PHE A 142 0.46 -1.31 31.53
CA PHE A 142 -0.28 -1.98 30.46
C PHE A 142 -1.58 -1.23 30.24
N ASP A 143 -1.54 -0.27 29.32
CA ASP A 143 -2.61 0.68 29.17
C ASP A 143 -3.37 0.40 27.90
N ALA A 144 -4.24 -0.62 28.00
CA ALA A 144 -5.27 -0.86 27.00
C ALA A 144 -6.12 0.40 26.75
N GLN A 145 -6.17 1.38 27.68
CA GLN A 145 -6.80 2.67 27.43
C GLN A 145 -6.01 3.50 26.42
N LEU A 146 -4.69 3.64 26.61
CA LEU A 146 -3.82 4.31 25.65
C LEU A 146 -3.85 3.64 24.27
N ALA A 147 -3.77 2.31 24.22
CA ALA A 147 -3.87 1.57 22.96
C ALA A 147 -5.21 1.85 22.26
N MET A 148 -6.33 1.79 22.97
CA MET A 148 -7.65 2.09 22.42
C MET A 148 -7.82 3.56 22.03
N PHE A 149 -7.21 4.48 22.76
CA PHE A 149 -7.21 5.90 22.41
C PHE A 149 -6.46 6.13 21.09
N LEU A 150 -5.28 5.52 20.91
CA LEU A 150 -4.48 5.63 19.69
C LEU A 150 -5.17 4.95 18.50
N ILE A 151 -5.70 3.74 18.68
CA ILE A 151 -6.47 3.01 17.66
C ILE A 151 -7.73 3.81 17.28
N GLY A 152 -8.46 4.31 18.27
CA GLY A 152 -9.67 5.10 18.08
C GLY A 152 -9.41 6.43 17.37
N GLY A 153 -8.33 7.14 17.74
CA GLY A 153 -7.90 8.37 17.07
C GLY A 153 -7.51 8.13 15.62
N TYR A 154 -6.79 7.04 15.34
CA TYR A 154 -6.46 6.64 13.98
C TYR A 154 -7.72 6.28 13.17
N ALA A 155 -8.64 5.49 13.74
CA ALA A 155 -9.91 5.13 13.10
C ALA A 155 -10.79 6.36 12.83
N PHE A 156 -10.81 7.33 13.75
CA PHE A 156 -11.49 8.60 13.56
C PHE A 156 -10.92 9.37 12.36
N LEU A 157 -9.60 9.56 12.31
CA LEU A 157 -8.94 10.27 11.21
C LEU A 157 -9.14 9.56 9.86
N LEU A 158 -9.08 8.23 9.85
CA LEU A 158 -9.38 7.42 8.67
C LEU A 158 -10.85 7.57 8.24
N GLY A 159 -11.79 7.56 9.18
CA GLY A 159 -13.21 7.76 8.92
C GLY A 159 -13.54 9.13 8.34
N VAL A 160 -12.89 10.19 8.84
CA VAL A 160 -12.97 11.53 8.23
C VAL A 160 -12.48 11.51 6.77
N ASN A 161 -11.39 10.80 6.49
CA ASN A 161 -10.87 10.67 5.13
C ASN A 161 -11.88 9.97 4.19
N TYR A 162 -12.50 8.86 4.62
CA TYR A 162 -13.53 8.16 3.84
C TYR A 162 -14.80 9.01 3.63
N LEU A 163 -15.25 9.71 4.67
CA LEU A 163 -16.39 10.62 4.59
C LEU A 163 -16.14 11.71 3.52
N LEU A 164 -14.96 12.32 3.55
CA LEU A 164 -14.56 13.32 2.56
C LEU A 164 -14.49 12.71 1.15
N ASP A 165 -13.88 11.54 0.98
CA ASP A 165 -13.80 10.86 -0.31
C ASP A 165 -15.19 10.54 -0.89
N GLY A 166 -16.13 10.09 -0.06
CA GLY A 166 -17.52 9.85 -0.46
C GLY A 166 -18.23 11.13 -0.92
N ILE A 167 -18.11 12.22 -0.14
CA ILE A 167 -18.66 13.54 -0.50
C ILE A 167 -18.08 14.04 -1.83
N PHE A 168 -16.76 13.97 -2.01
CA PHE A 168 -16.10 14.43 -3.24
C PHE A 168 -16.31 13.51 -4.45
N THR A 169 -16.78 12.28 -4.23
CA THR A 169 -17.17 11.38 -5.32
C THR A 169 -18.51 11.78 -5.93
N VAL A 170 -19.40 12.36 -5.12
CA VAL A 170 -20.74 12.79 -5.54
C VAL A 170 -20.77 14.26 -5.97
N ILE A 171 -20.03 15.14 -5.29
CA ILE A 171 -20.00 16.58 -5.61
C ILE A 171 -18.93 16.86 -6.68
N PRO A 172 -19.29 17.41 -7.85
CA PRO A 172 -18.33 17.80 -8.87
C PRO A 172 -17.47 18.96 -8.34
N THR A 173 -16.23 18.68 -7.95
CA THR A 173 -15.29 19.73 -7.59
C THR A 173 -14.77 20.40 -8.87
N SER A 174 -14.82 21.73 -8.91
CA SER A 174 -14.24 22.49 -10.02
C SER A 174 -12.74 22.19 -10.11
N LYS A 175 -12.18 22.13 -11.33
CA LYS A 175 -10.74 21.87 -11.56
C LYS A 175 -9.81 22.79 -10.77
N LYS A 176 -10.27 23.99 -10.34
CA LYS A 176 -9.47 24.93 -9.53
C LYS A 176 -9.13 24.42 -8.12
N ASP A 177 -9.93 23.51 -7.55
CA ASP A 177 -9.69 22.94 -6.20
C ASP A 177 -8.80 21.70 -6.19
N SER A 178 -8.32 21.25 -7.36
CA SER A 178 -7.36 20.14 -7.50
C SER A 178 -5.93 20.51 -7.10
N LEU A 179 -5.64 21.80 -6.91
CA LEU A 179 -4.31 22.33 -6.60
C LEU A 179 -3.98 22.38 -5.10
N LYS A 180 -4.96 22.14 -4.21
CA LYS A 180 -4.72 22.12 -2.77
C LYS A 180 -4.35 20.71 -2.33
N ARG A 181 -3.17 20.58 -1.73
CA ARG A 181 -2.70 19.37 -1.03
C ARG A 181 -3.82 18.81 -0.17
N ARG A 182 -4.32 17.61 -0.49
CA ARG A 182 -5.32 16.92 0.34
C ARG A 182 -4.59 15.98 1.28
N ILE A 183 -4.64 16.28 2.57
CA ILE A 183 -4.13 15.37 3.60
C ILE A 183 -4.97 14.10 3.55
N ARG A 184 -4.36 12.98 3.18
CA ARG A 184 -5.00 11.65 3.23
C ARG A 184 -4.33 10.83 4.31
N ILE A 185 -5.14 10.08 5.05
CA ILE A 185 -4.64 9.11 6.02
C ILE A 185 -4.50 7.78 5.28
N PRO A 186 -3.28 7.23 5.13
CA PRO A 186 -3.08 5.96 4.46
C PRO A 186 -3.69 4.83 5.29
N LEU A 187 -4.02 3.70 4.65
CA LEU A 187 -4.39 2.48 5.35
C LEU A 187 -3.26 2.00 6.27
N PRO A 188 -3.57 1.26 7.36
CA PRO A 188 -2.56 0.57 8.14
C PRO A 188 -1.72 -0.32 7.23
N ILE A 189 -0.41 -0.39 7.45
CA ILE A 189 0.54 -1.09 6.57
C ILE A 189 0.11 -2.55 6.33
N PHE A 190 -0.40 -3.23 7.37
CA PHE A 190 -0.87 -4.61 7.26
C PHE A 190 -2.12 -4.75 6.38
N LEU A 191 -3.05 -3.78 6.40
CA LEU A 191 -4.20 -3.77 5.48
C LEU A 191 -3.74 -3.43 4.06
N ALA A 192 -2.83 -2.46 3.92
CA ALA A 192 -2.30 -2.05 2.62
C ALA A 192 -1.56 -3.18 1.90
N ALA A 193 -0.86 -4.05 2.63
CA ALA A 193 -0.16 -5.21 2.06
C ALA A 193 -1.11 -6.22 1.39
N ILE A 194 -2.38 -6.26 1.79
CA ILE A 194 -3.38 -7.24 1.30
C ILE A 194 -4.11 -6.72 0.04
N VAL A 195 -4.19 -5.40 -0.16
CA VAL A 195 -4.96 -4.76 -1.25
C VAL A 195 -4.58 -5.29 -2.64
N PRO A 196 -3.30 -5.38 -3.04
CA PRO A 196 -2.93 -5.83 -4.38
C PRO A 196 -3.33 -7.29 -4.65
N MET A 197 -3.17 -8.16 -3.65
CA MET A 197 -3.54 -9.58 -3.73
C MET A 197 -5.06 -9.75 -3.87
N GLN A 198 -5.86 -8.98 -3.14
CA GLN A 198 -7.31 -9.01 -3.30
C GLN A 198 -7.74 -8.59 -4.70
N MET A 199 -7.12 -7.53 -5.26
CA MET A 199 -7.40 -7.11 -6.62
C MET A 199 -7.02 -8.18 -7.65
N LEU A 200 -5.87 -8.85 -7.48
CA LEU A 200 -5.49 -9.98 -8.34
C LEU A 200 -6.51 -11.10 -8.31
N LYS A 201 -6.98 -11.49 -7.11
CA LYS A 201 -8.00 -12.53 -6.95
C LYS A 201 -9.31 -12.16 -7.67
N LEU A 202 -9.77 -10.91 -7.53
CA LEU A 202 -10.98 -10.45 -8.24
C LEU A 202 -10.84 -10.50 -9.77
N VAL A 203 -9.64 -10.27 -10.30
CA VAL A 203 -9.37 -10.42 -11.74
C VAL A 203 -9.38 -11.89 -12.16
N ASN A 204 -8.74 -12.76 -11.38
CA ASN A 204 -8.70 -14.20 -11.66
C ASN A 204 -10.09 -14.84 -11.59
N ASP A 205 -10.93 -14.36 -10.67
CA ASP A 205 -12.34 -14.80 -10.55
C ASP A 205 -13.25 -14.18 -11.64
N HIS A 206 -12.68 -13.50 -12.64
CA HIS A 206 -13.37 -12.81 -13.74
C HIS A 206 -14.40 -11.75 -13.30
N LEU A 207 -14.27 -11.21 -12.08
CA LEU A 207 -15.19 -10.20 -11.54
C LEU A 207 -14.89 -8.78 -12.04
N ILE A 208 -13.76 -8.56 -12.70
CA ILE A 208 -13.33 -7.28 -13.26
C ILE A 208 -13.03 -7.45 -14.75
N VAL A 209 -13.65 -6.61 -15.59
CA VAL A 209 -13.46 -6.58 -17.05
C VAL A 209 -12.15 -5.88 -17.40
N ASP A 210 -11.40 -6.41 -18.38
CA ASP A 210 -10.01 -6.05 -18.69
C ASP A 210 -9.78 -4.58 -19.13
N GLN A 211 -10.84 -3.88 -19.58
CA GLN A 211 -10.75 -2.48 -20.00
C GLN A 211 -12.05 -1.72 -19.68
N VAL A 212 -11.94 -0.65 -18.90
CA VAL A 212 -13.06 0.26 -18.65
C VAL A 212 -12.59 1.70 -18.85
N LYS A 213 -12.90 2.26 -20.02
CA LYS A 213 -12.75 3.70 -20.27
C LYS A 213 -13.90 4.43 -19.59
N LYS A 214 -13.59 5.48 -18.82
CA LYS A 214 -14.60 6.30 -18.13
C LYS A 214 -15.10 7.47 -18.98
N TYR A 215 -14.27 7.95 -19.91
CA TYR A 215 -14.59 9.04 -20.83
C TYR A 215 -14.40 8.55 -22.27
N GLU A 216 -15.26 9.04 -23.18
CA GLU A 216 -15.05 8.92 -24.63
C GLU A 216 -13.74 9.64 -25.04
N ASP A 217 -13.19 9.27 -26.20
CA ASP A 217 -11.82 9.52 -26.73
C ASP A 217 -11.31 10.98 -26.73
N SER A 218 -12.06 11.93 -26.19
CA SER A 218 -11.70 13.35 -25.99
C SER A 218 -10.55 13.60 -25.01
N LYS A 219 -10.36 12.77 -23.98
CA LYS A 219 -9.28 12.96 -22.99
C LYS A 219 -8.06 12.12 -23.35
N LYS A 220 -7.04 12.77 -23.92
CA LYS A 220 -5.75 12.15 -24.25
C LYS A 220 -5.02 11.71 -22.98
N ILE A 221 -4.86 10.41 -22.79
CA ILE A 221 -4.00 9.83 -21.76
C ILE A 221 -2.56 10.24 -22.07
N ASN A 222 -1.90 10.88 -21.11
CA ASN A 222 -0.55 11.41 -21.29
C ASN A 222 0.46 10.86 -20.26
N MET A 223 -0.02 10.05 -19.32
CA MET A 223 0.80 9.31 -18.37
C MET A 223 0.04 8.05 -17.94
N GLU A 224 0.76 6.98 -17.63
CA GLU A 224 0.20 5.78 -17.00
C GLU A 224 0.99 5.41 -15.75
N ILE A 225 0.29 4.87 -14.76
CA ILE A 225 0.88 4.27 -13.57
C ILE A 225 0.58 2.78 -13.62
N PHE A 226 1.59 1.96 -13.42
CA PHE A 226 1.48 0.51 -13.37
C PHE A 226 1.64 0.01 -11.95
N ILE A 227 0.66 -0.77 -11.48
CA ILE A 227 0.79 -1.59 -10.26
C ILE A 227 0.98 -3.03 -10.71
N HIS A 228 2.18 -3.54 -10.49
CA HIS A 228 2.56 -4.92 -10.79
C HIS A 228 2.22 -5.81 -9.60
N VAL A 229 1.63 -6.97 -9.83
CA VAL A 229 1.34 -7.97 -8.79
C VAL A 229 1.74 -9.36 -9.31
N THR A 230 2.43 -10.13 -8.48
CA THR A 230 2.68 -11.57 -8.70
C THR A 230 1.82 -12.40 -7.75
N PRO A 231 1.46 -13.65 -8.12
CA PRO A 231 0.74 -14.54 -7.23
C PRO A 231 1.56 -14.93 -5.98
N ASP A 232 2.89 -14.99 -6.10
CA ASP A 232 3.78 -15.49 -5.04
C ASP A 232 4.93 -14.52 -4.70
N GLY A 233 5.52 -14.70 -3.51
CA GLY A 233 6.73 -14.00 -3.05
C GLY A 233 6.52 -12.52 -2.67
N PHE A 234 7.62 -11.75 -2.56
CA PHE A 234 7.56 -10.31 -2.25
C PHE A 234 6.80 -9.48 -3.29
N GLY A 235 6.66 -9.97 -4.53
CA GLY A 235 5.87 -9.31 -5.57
C GLY A 235 4.34 -9.34 -5.33
N THR A 236 3.87 -10.10 -4.33
CA THR A 236 2.47 -10.02 -3.84
C THR A 236 2.13 -8.67 -3.21
N MET A 237 3.12 -8.00 -2.60
CA MET A 237 2.95 -6.66 -2.01
C MET A 237 2.82 -5.57 -3.08
N GLY A 238 3.13 -5.92 -4.32
CA GLY A 238 3.06 -5.08 -5.49
C GLY A 238 4.32 -4.26 -5.77
N HIS A 239 4.41 -3.69 -6.97
CA HIS A 239 5.46 -2.75 -7.36
C HIS A 239 4.89 -1.65 -8.24
N VAL A 240 5.41 -0.44 -8.14
CA VAL A 240 4.88 0.73 -8.86
C VAL A 240 5.86 1.22 -9.90
N ASP A 241 5.41 1.29 -11.14
CA ASP A 241 6.13 1.88 -12.27
C ASP A 241 5.32 2.98 -12.92
N LEU A 242 6.01 3.85 -13.65
CA LEU A 242 5.41 4.98 -14.36
C LEU A 242 5.72 4.88 -15.84
N CYS A 243 4.76 5.22 -16.69
CA CYS A 243 4.99 5.43 -18.11
C CYS A 243 4.67 6.88 -18.47
N PHE A 244 5.66 7.58 -18.99
CA PHE A 244 5.55 8.98 -19.40
C PHE A 244 6.15 9.14 -20.80
N GLU A 245 5.40 9.76 -21.72
CA GLU A 245 5.82 9.96 -23.12
C GLU A 245 6.33 8.66 -23.79
N GLY A 246 5.69 7.52 -23.50
CA GLY A 246 6.06 6.19 -24.03
C GLY A 246 7.23 5.50 -23.33
N THR A 247 7.95 6.21 -22.44
CA THR A 247 9.07 5.68 -21.68
C THR A 247 8.61 5.21 -20.30
N VAL A 248 8.96 3.98 -19.94
CA VAL A 248 8.73 3.41 -18.61
C VAL A 248 9.88 3.79 -17.69
N TYR A 249 9.57 4.23 -16.49
CA TYR A 249 10.48 4.54 -15.39
C TYR A 249 10.14 3.64 -14.21
N SER A 250 11.16 2.97 -13.67
CA SER A 250 11.01 2.05 -12.54
C SER A 250 12.15 2.20 -11.56
N TYR A 251 11.84 2.16 -10.27
CA TYR A 251 12.84 2.30 -9.21
C TYR A 251 12.78 1.16 -8.20
N GLY A 252 13.91 0.49 -8.02
CA GLY A 252 14.02 -0.67 -7.15
C GLY A 252 15.47 -0.94 -6.77
N ASN A 253 15.70 -2.00 -6.01
CA ASN A 253 17.03 -2.54 -5.73
C ASN A 253 17.47 -3.54 -6.81
N TYR A 254 17.56 -3.08 -8.06
CA TYR A 254 17.90 -3.92 -9.22
C TYR A 254 19.37 -4.32 -9.32
N ASP A 255 20.25 -3.74 -8.50
CA ASP A 255 21.63 -4.22 -8.37
C ASP A 255 21.70 -5.39 -7.39
N PHE A 256 21.66 -6.60 -7.94
CA PHE A 256 21.74 -7.88 -7.21
C PHE A 256 22.88 -7.93 -6.19
N LEU A 257 24.07 -7.43 -6.54
CA LEU A 257 25.25 -7.48 -5.66
C LEU A 257 25.15 -6.53 -4.46
N SER A 258 24.24 -5.56 -4.50
CA SER A 258 24.03 -4.59 -3.43
C SER A 258 22.97 -5.02 -2.41
N GLN A 259 22.20 -6.07 -2.72
CA GLN A 259 21.05 -6.52 -1.95
C GLN A 259 21.46 -7.07 -0.58
N ARG A 260 20.71 -6.68 0.45
CA ARG A 260 20.90 -7.04 1.84
C ARG A 260 19.54 -7.20 2.51
N LEU A 261 19.52 -7.91 3.65
CA LEU A 261 18.32 -8.13 4.45
C LEU A 261 17.19 -8.77 3.62
N PHE A 262 17.46 -9.94 3.02
CA PHE A 262 16.51 -10.66 2.17
C PHE A 262 15.92 -9.78 1.06
N GLU A 263 16.79 -9.06 0.34
CA GLU A 263 16.40 -8.14 -0.74
C GLU A 263 15.57 -6.93 -0.29
N ALA A 264 15.38 -6.69 1.01
CA ALA A 264 14.61 -5.52 1.47
C ALA A 264 15.39 -4.20 1.31
N ILE A 265 16.72 -4.25 1.28
CA ILE A 265 17.60 -3.07 1.22
C ILE A 265 18.65 -3.27 0.14
N GLY A 266 18.94 -2.23 -0.65
CA GLY A 266 19.99 -2.26 -1.65
C GLY A 266 20.34 -0.87 -2.18
N ASP A 267 21.23 -0.81 -3.16
CA ASP A 267 21.43 0.42 -3.91
C ASP A 267 20.15 0.73 -4.68
N GLY A 268 19.74 2.01 -4.67
CA GLY A 268 18.60 2.43 -5.46
C GLY A 268 18.98 2.56 -6.93
N VAL A 269 18.29 1.79 -7.77
CA VAL A 269 18.49 1.74 -9.22
C VAL A 269 17.20 2.20 -9.90
N LEU A 270 17.32 3.22 -10.72
CA LEU A 270 16.28 3.66 -11.65
C LEU A 270 16.58 3.02 -13.02
N PHE A 271 15.59 2.42 -13.67
CA PHE A 271 15.72 2.03 -15.07
C PHE A 271 14.74 2.78 -15.96
N THR A 272 15.09 2.87 -17.24
CA THR A 272 14.21 3.35 -18.30
C THR A 272 14.07 2.35 -19.44
N VAL A 273 12.85 2.24 -19.99
CA VAL A 273 12.57 1.48 -21.21
C VAL A 273 11.78 2.37 -22.15
N ASN A 274 12.34 2.71 -23.31
CA ASN A 274 11.77 3.70 -24.23
C ASN A 274 10.49 3.22 -24.95
N LYS A 275 10.24 1.90 -24.93
CA LYS A 275 9.06 1.28 -25.53
C LYS A 275 8.25 0.56 -24.46
N LYS A 276 7.13 1.17 -24.08
CA LYS A 276 6.17 0.61 -23.12
C LYS A 276 5.77 -0.83 -23.50
N GLU A 277 5.55 -1.12 -24.78
CA GLU A 277 5.10 -2.42 -25.26
C GLU A 277 6.14 -3.52 -24.96
N ASP A 278 7.42 -3.24 -25.20
CA ASP A 278 8.52 -4.18 -24.91
C ASP A 278 8.62 -4.46 -23.41
N TYR A 279 8.42 -3.43 -22.57
CA TYR A 279 8.39 -3.57 -21.13
C TYR A 279 7.22 -4.43 -20.64
N LEU A 280 6.01 -4.15 -21.12
CA LEU A 280 4.82 -4.90 -20.75
C LEU A 280 4.95 -6.36 -21.19
N LYS A 281 5.44 -6.60 -22.41
CA LYS A 281 5.70 -7.95 -22.93
C LYS A 281 6.68 -8.70 -22.04
N PHE A 282 7.81 -8.09 -21.68
CA PHE A 282 8.77 -8.67 -20.74
C PHE A 282 8.13 -9.02 -19.38
N CYS A 283 7.33 -8.12 -18.80
CA CYS A 283 6.70 -8.37 -17.50
C CYS A 283 5.67 -9.49 -17.53
N MET A 284 4.92 -9.63 -18.63
CA MET A 284 3.91 -10.69 -18.78
C MET A 284 4.56 -12.04 -19.10
N GLU A 285 5.47 -12.08 -20.08
CA GLU A 285 6.03 -13.33 -20.61
C GLU A 285 7.13 -13.92 -19.72
N GLU A 286 8.04 -13.09 -19.20
CA GLU A 286 9.21 -13.58 -18.46
C GLU A 286 9.02 -13.51 -16.94
N SER A 287 8.10 -12.68 -16.46
CA SER A 287 7.87 -12.49 -15.02
C SER A 287 6.49 -12.92 -14.54
N HIS A 288 5.61 -13.38 -15.44
CA HIS A 288 4.23 -13.82 -15.15
C HIS A 288 3.45 -12.84 -14.26
N LYS A 289 3.69 -11.53 -14.45
CA LYS A 289 3.07 -10.47 -13.66
C LYS A 289 1.71 -10.10 -14.24
N THR A 290 0.74 -9.85 -13.37
CA THR A 290 -0.46 -9.09 -13.74
C THR A 290 -0.20 -7.61 -13.47
N ILE A 291 -0.57 -6.75 -14.41
CA ILE A 291 -0.32 -5.31 -14.34
C ILE A 291 -1.64 -4.56 -14.39
N PHE A 292 -1.89 -3.75 -13.36
CA PHE A 292 -2.99 -2.79 -13.34
C PHE A 292 -2.47 -1.43 -13.82
N GLY A 293 -2.87 -1.02 -15.02
CA GLY A 293 -2.54 0.28 -15.61
C GLY A 293 -3.62 1.31 -15.36
N TYR A 294 -3.23 2.43 -14.77
CA TYR A 294 -4.07 3.59 -14.51
C TYR A 294 -3.64 4.72 -15.44
N GLY A 295 -4.50 5.08 -16.40
CA GLY A 295 -4.25 6.16 -17.35
C GLY A 295 -4.67 7.51 -16.80
N LEU A 296 -3.73 8.45 -16.76
CA LEU A 296 -3.90 9.80 -16.24
C LEU A 296 -4.08 10.81 -17.38
N CYS A 297 -4.88 11.83 -17.11
CA CYS A 297 -5.06 12.98 -17.99
C CYS A 297 -4.57 14.24 -17.27
N LEU A 298 -3.27 14.51 -17.36
CA LEU A 298 -2.64 15.69 -16.76
C LEU A 298 -2.86 16.94 -17.62
N THR A 299 -2.99 18.09 -16.97
CA THR A 299 -2.92 19.42 -17.60
C THR A 299 -1.49 19.74 -18.06
N GLU A 300 -1.33 20.70 -18.96
CA GLU A 300 0.01 21.12 -19.44
C GLU A 300 0.95 21.53 -18.30
N LYS A 301 0.44 22.30 -17.32
CA LYS A 301 1.22 22.68 -16.13
C LYS A 301 1.66 21.46 -15.31
N GLN A 302 0.78 20.46 -15.16
CA GLN A 302 1.10 19.22 -14.45
C GLN A 302 2.14 18.40 -15.22
N LEU A 303 2.02 18.31 -16.55
CA LEU A 303 3.00 17.64 -17.42
C LEU A 303 4.38 18.30 -17.33
N GLN A 304 4.45 19.63 -17.36
CA GLN A 304 5.70 20.36 -17.18
C GLN A 304 6.34 20.09 -15.80
N ASN A 305 5.53 20.01 -14.75
CA ASN A 305 6.01 19.65 -13.40
C ASN A 305 6.58 18.21 -13.36
N VAL A 306 5.88 17.24 -13.96
CA VAL A 306 6.33 15.85 -14.07
C VAL A 306 7.66 15.79 -14.84
N LYS A 307 7.73 16.43 -16.00
CA LYS A 307 8.93 16.47 -16.85
C LYS A 307 10.12 17.10 -16.12
N SER A 308 9.91 18.24 -15.47
CA SER A 308 10.95 18.89 -14.66
C SER A 308 11.45 17.97 -13.55
N LYS A 309 10.55 17.25 -12.88
CA LYS A 309 10.90 16.38 -11.77
C LYS A 309 11.66 15.13 -12.22
N ILE A 310 11.27 14.54 -13.35
CA ILE A 310 12.03 13.45 -14.00
C ILE A 310 13.43 13.95 -14.36
N ASN A 311 13.55 15.12 -14.98
CA ASN A 311 14.84 15.71 -15.33
C ASN A 311 15.72 15.95 -14.08
N ASP A 312 15.16 16.50 -13.00
CA ASP A 312 15.87 16.69 -11.74
C ASP A 312 16.40 15.36 -11.16
N LEU A 313 15.58 14.31 -11.20
CA LEU A 313 15.98 12.97 -10.77
C LEU A 313 17.13 12.45 -11.65
N MET A 314 16.97 12.47 -12.97
CA MET A 314 17.96 12.00 -13.95
C MET A 314 19.30 12.75 -13.84
N ASN A 315 19.27 14.07 -13.62
CA ASN A 315 20.49 14.87 -13.42
C ASN A 315 21.31 14.42 -12.20
N ASN A 316 20.63 13.92 -11.16
CA ASN A 316 21.23 13.35 -9.96
C ASN A 316 21.59 11.85 -10.12
N THR A 317 21.57 11.30 -11.34
CA THR A 317 21.99 9.92 -11.60
C THR A 317 23.27 9.82 -12.42
N TYR A 318 23.87 8.63 -12.39
CA TYR A 318 24.92 8.19 -13.30
C TYR A 318 24.54 6.82 -13.87
N GLN A 319 24.97 6.53 -15.10
CA GLN A 319 24.71 5.25 -15.74
C GLN A 319 25.34 4.11 -14.93
N TRP A 320 24.54 3.07 -14.68
CA TRP A 320 24.99 1.81 -14.12
C TRP A 320 24.62 0.70 -15.11
N TYR A 321 25.41 -0.36 -15.14
CA TYR A 321 25.22 -1.45 -16.10
C TYR A 321 24.98 -2.77 -15.36
N PRO A 322 23.98 -3.55 -15.79
CA PRO A 322 23.75 -4.89 -15.24
C PRO A 322 24.86 -5.85 -15.65
N LEU A 323 24.91 -7.03 -15.01
CA LEU A 323 25.96 -8.02 -15.24
C LEU A 323 26.03 -8.46 -16.71
N SER A 324 24.86 -8.61 -17.35
CA SER A 324 24.73 -8.97 -18.77
C SER A 324 25.32 -7.97 -19.76
N TYR A 325 25.59 -6.72 -19.35
CA TYR A 325 26.23 -5.74 -20.22
C TYR A 325 27.67 -6.14 -20.58
N LYS A 326 28.38 -6.77 -19.63
CA LYS A 326 29.75 -7.26 -19.85
C LYS A 326 29.79 -8.68 -20.38
N ASP A 327 28.85 -9.51 -19.94
CA ASP A 327 28.76 -10.91 -20.31
C ASP A 327 27.28 -11.30 -20.52
N PRO A 328 26.81 -11.38 -21.78
CA PRO A 328 25.42 -11.71 -22.09
C PRO A 328 24.92 -13.04 -21.52
N ASN A 329 25.80 -13.92 -21.04
CA ASN A 329 25.42 -15.18 -20.41
C ASN A 329 24.96 -15.02 -18.95
N LYS A 330 25.29 -13.90 -18.28
CA LYS A 330 24.85 -13.61 -16.91
C LYS A 330 23.42 -13.10 -16.88
N LYS A 331 22.46 -14.03 -16.82
CA LYS A 331 21.01 -13.78 -16.88
C LYS A 331 20.28 -14.07 -15.56
N GLU A 332 21.03 -14.27 -14.49
CA GLU A 332 20.52 -14.69 -13.18
C GLU A 332 19.67 -13.59 -12.53
N ASP A 333 20.04 -12.32 -12.71
CA ASP A 333 19.35 -11.19 -12.13
C ASP A 333 18.31 -10.53 -13.06
N TYR A 334 17.33 -9.85 -12.46
CA TYR A 334 16.23 -9.19 -13.18
C TYR A 334 16.71 -8.10 -14.14
N ALA A 335 17.68 -7.28 -13.72
CA ALA A 335 18.18 -6.18 -14.54
C ALA A 335 18.85 -6.71 -15.80
N SER A 336 19.58 -7.82 -15.67
CA SER A 336 20.21 -8.48 -16.80
C SER A 336 19.21 -9.06 -17.81
N ARG A 337 18.16 -9.73 -17.34
CA ARG A 337 17.10 -10.22 -18.24
C ARG A 337 16.37 -9.08 -18.94
N LEU A 338 16.06 -8.00 -18.21
CA LEU A 338 15.40 -6.83 -18.77
C LEU A 338 16.28 -6.13 -19.82
N TYR A 339 17.57 -5.94 -19.53
CA TYR A 339 18.53 -5.36 -20.47
C TYR A 339 18.58 -6.11 -21.80
N LEU A 340 18.74 -7.43 -21.75
CA LEU A 340 18.87 -8.26 -22.95
C LEU A 340 17.60 -8.29 -23.81
N LYS A 341 16.43 -8.13 -23.19
CA LYS A 341 15.14 -8.21 -23.89
C LYS A 341 14.67 -6.86 -24.44
N THR A 342 14.95 -5.77 -23.73
CA THR A 342 14.36 -4.45 -24.07
C THR A 342 15.40 -3.35 -24.33
N GLY A 343 16.69 -3.61 -24.13
CA GLY A 343 17.73 -2.59 -24.21
C GLY A 343 17.63 -1.53 -23.11
N ALA A 344 17.03 -1.89 -21.96
CA ALA A 344 16.79 -0.97 -20.85
C ALA A 344 18.06 -0.25 -20.40
N GLN A 345 17.94 1.02 -20.03
CA GLN A 345 19.04 1.79 -19.45
C GLN A 345 18.89 1.83 -17.93
N PHE A 346 20.00 1.73 -17.21
CA PHE A 346 19.97 1.69 -15.74
C PHE A 346 20.84 2.79 -15.16
N TYR A 347 20.41 3.30 -14.01
CA TYR A 347 20.96 4.49 -13.40
C TYR A 347 21.00 4.32 -11.89
N LYS A 348 22.09 4.74 -11.26
CA LYS A 348 22.20 4.87 -9.82
C LYS A 348 22.26 6.33 -9.41
N PHE A 349 21.81 6.64 -8.20
CA PHE A 349 21.78 8.02 -7.70
C PHE A 349 23.14 8.44 -7.11
N LYS A 350 23.59 9.65 -7.47
CA LYS A 350 24.81 10.28 -6.93
C LYS A 350 24.63 10.61 -5.44
N SER A 351 23.46 11.15 -5.09
CA SER A 351 23.16 11.65 -3.75
C SER A 351 21.67 11.56 -3.39
N GLY A 352 21.34 11.85 -2.12
CA GLY A 352 19.95 11.95 -1.66
C GLY A 352 19.32 10.61 -1.26
N LYS A 353 18.02 10.65 -0.92
CA LYS A 353 17.32 9.50 -0.33
C LYS A 353 17.25 8.28 -1.26
N PHE A 354 17.11 8.51 -2.57
CA PHE A 354 17.00 7.44 -3.57
C PHE A 354 18.30 6.68 -3.83
N LYS A 355 19.42 7.07 -3.22
CA LYS A 355 20.68 6.32 -3.29
C LYS A 355 20.59 4.94 -2.65
N THR A 356 19.72 4.77 -1.64
CA THR A 356 19.48 3.48 -1.01
C THR A 356 18.00 3.17 -1.11
N TYR A 357 17.68 2.06 -1.76
CA TYR A 357 16.35 1.50 -1.77
C TYR A 357 16.10 0.77 -0.46
N PHE A 358 14.93 0.99 0.13
CA PHE A 358 14.42 0.24 1.27
C PHE A 358 12.92 0.04 1.10
N VAL A 359 12.47 -1.22 1.00
CA VAL A 359 11.06 -1.59 0.76
C VAL A 359 10.09 -0.85 1.68
N MET A 360 10.44 -0.72 2.97
CA MET A 360 9.61 -0.08 3.99
C MET A 360 10.00 1.39 4.25
N GLY A 361 10.69 2.06 3.33
CA GLY A 361 11.09 3.46 3.45
C GLY A 361 11.19 4.14 2.09
N THR A 362 12.40 4.41 1.61
CA THR A 362 12.60 4.92 0.24
C THR A 362 12.38 3.80 -0.79
N ASN A 363 11.19 3.70 -1.35
CA ASN A 363 10.79 2.63 -2.28
C ASN A 363 10.22 3.17 -3.61
N CYS A 364 9.71 2.26 -4.45
CA CYS A 364 9.12 2.56 -5.76
C CYS A 364 7.94 3.53 -5.67
N VAL A 365 7.09 3.36 -4.65
CA VAL A 365 5.92 4.21 -4.43
C VAL A 365 6.33 5.64 -4.10
N LEU A 366 7.35 5.82 -3.24
CA LEU A 366 7.85 7.14 -2.90
C LEU A 366 8.47 7.86 -4.12
N LEU A 367 9.12 7.14 -5.04
CA LEU A 367 9.60 7.75 -6.28
C LEU A 367 8.42 8.17 -7.16
N ALA A 368 7.43 7.29 -7.33
CA ALA A 368 6.24 7.57 -8.14
C ALA A 368 5.46 8.78 -7.61
N ASP A 369 5.24 8.83 -6.30
CA ASP A 369 4.61 9.94 -5.61
C ASP A 369 5.46 11.22 -5.72
N GLU A 370 6.80 11.16 -5.67
CA GLU A 370 7.61 12.36 -5.88
C GLU A 370 7.51 12.93 -7.30
N ILE A 371 7.36 12.07 -8.31
CA ILE A 371 7.20 12.47 -9.71
C ILE A 371 5.82 13.10 -9.94
N ILE A 372 4.77 12.54 -9.32
CA ILE A 372 3.38 12.94 -9.56
C ILE A 372 2.88 13.99 -8.53
N GLY A 373 3.45 14.07 -7.32
CA GLY A 373 2.88 14.81 -6.19
C GLY A 373 2.64 16.30 -6.44
N LYS A 374 3.52 16.94 -7.24
CA LYS A 374 3.34 18.34 -7.71
C LYS A 374 2.14 18.54 -8.66
N THR A 375 1.41 17.49 -8.99
CA THR A 375 0.16 17.56 -9.77
C THR A 375 -1.08 17.75 -8.90
N GLY A 376 -0.96 17.80 -7.56
CA GLY A 376 -2.09 17.94 -6.63
C GLY A 376 -2.53 16.62 -5.99
N SER A 377 -1.83 15.54 -6.34
CA SER A 377 -2.06 14.16 -5.90
C SER A 377 -1.27 13.75 -4.66
N ASP A 378 -0.72 14.70 -3.89
CA ASP A 378 0.06 14.40 -2.67
C ASP A 378 -0.76 13.47 -1.75
N VAL A 379 -0.43 12.18 -1.75
CA VAL A 379 -0.88 11.25 -0.71
C VAL A 379 -0.01 11.60 0.48
N ILE A 380 -0.55 12.36 1.43
CA ILE A 380 0.21 12.66 2.63
C ILE A 380 0.51 11.37 3.36
N ASP A 381 1.77 10.97 3.27
CA ASP A 381 2.28 9.93 4.12
C ASP A 381 2.70 10.56 5.45
N MET A 382 1.78 10.54 6.42
CA MET A 382 2.11 10.94 7.79
C MET A 382 3.16 10.02 8.43
N ASN A 383 3.44 8.85 7.83
CA ASN A 383 4.27 7.80 8.40
C ASN A 383 5.55 7.48 7.60
N GLY A 384 5.81 8.15 6.47
CA GLY A 384 7.01 7.90 5.65
C GLY A 384 7.18 6.46 5.11
N ILE A 385 6.13 5.63 5.18
CA ILE A 385 6.04 4.28 4.62
C ILE A 385 4.79 4.19 3.72
N ILE A 386 4.98 4.25 2.40
CA ILE A 386 3.89 4.04 1.43
C ILE A 386 4.01 2.65 0.82
N ALA A 387 2.99 1.82 1.05
CA ALA A 387 2.87 0.51 0.42
C ALA A 387 2.16 0.63 -0.95
N PRO A 388 2.51 -0.21 -1.94
CA PRO A 388 1.86 -0.20 -3.26
C PRO A 388 0.34 -0.35 -3.20
N GLY A 389 -0.18 -1.14 -2.25
CA GLY A 389 -1.62 -1.27 -2.04
C GLY A 389 -2.32 0.01 -1.60
N THR A 390 -1.68 0.84 -0.76
CA THR A 390 -2.20 2.18 -0.42
C THR A 390 -2.27 3.06 -1.66
N TYR A 391 -1.24 3.00 -2.51
CA TYR A 391 -1.21 3.76 -3.76
C TYR A 391 -2.25 3.26 -4.76
N GLN A 392 -2.47 1.94 -4.83
CA GLN A 392 -3.51 1.35 -5.64
C GLN A 392 -4.92 1.76 -5.18
N ASP A 393 -5.21 1.71 -3.87
CA ASP A 393 -6.49 2.20 -3.32
C ASP A 393 -6.73 3.67 -3.69
N TYR A 394 -5.69 4.51 -3.61
CA TYR A 394 -5.75 5.89 -4.06
C TYR A 394 -6.14 6.01 -5.54
N LEU A 395 -5.48 5.25 -6.43
CA LEU A 395 -5.75 5.29 -7.88
C LEU A 395 -7.16 4.78 -8.22
N GLU A 396 -7.64 3.75 -7.51
CA GLU A 396 -9.01 3.25 -7.66
C GLU A 396 -10.05 4.31 -7.27
N LYS A 397 -9.81 5.04 -6.18
CA LYS A 397 -10.68 6.14 -5.75
C LYS A 397 -10.65 7.30 -6.74
N GLU A 398 -9.48 7.68 -7.24
CA GLU A 398 -9.36 8.71 -8.27
C GLU A 398 -10.08 8.31 -9.56
N TYR A 399 -9.98 7.05 -9.96
CA TYR A 399 -10.70 6.52 -11.12
C TYR A 399 -12.22 6.61 -10.96
N GLN A 400 -12.74 6.59 -9.74
CA GLN A 400 -14.18 6.70 -9.47
C GLN A 400 -14.72 8.15 -9.49
N LYS A 401 -13.88 9.15 -9.22
CA LYS A 401 -14.27 10.58 -9.19
C LYS A 401 -14.48 11.20 -10.56
N GLU A 402 -15.53 12.00 -10.75
CA GLU A 402 -15.86 12.62 -12.05
C GLU A 402 -14.85 13.67 -12.53
N SER A 403 -14.16 14.33 -11.60
CA SER A 403 -13.03 15.21 -11.87
C SER A 403 -11.68 14.59 -11.47
N GLY A 404 -11.65 13.26 -11.30
CA GLY A 404 -10.47 12.52 -10.87
C GLY A 404 -9.33 12.54 -11.90
N LEU A 405 -8.12 12.33 -11.40
CA LEU A 405 -6.89 12.32 -12.21
C LEU A 405 -6.86 11.15 -13.21
N VAL A 406 -7.40 10.01 -12.78
CA VAL A 406 -7.38 8.75 -13.55
C VAL A 406 -8.63 8.66 -14.42
N VAL A 407 -8.43 8.56 -15.73
CA VAL A 407 -9.49 8.54 -16.74
C VAL A 407 -9.72 7.17 -17.36
N ASN A 408 -8.76 6.25 -17.19
CA ASN A 408 -8.80 4.90 -17.73
C ASN A 408 -8.15 3.90 -16.77
N LYS A 409 -8.67 2.67 -16.73
CA LYS A 409 -8.06 1.52 -16.11
C LYS A 409 -7.98 0.37 -17.12
N LYS A 410 -6.78 -0.20 -17.28
CA LYS A 410 -6.50 -1.34 -18.16
C LYS A 410 -5.74 -2.42 -17.41
N ILE A 411 -6.10 -3.68 -17.61
CA ILE A 411 -5.39 -4.83 -17.06
C ILE A 411 -4.54 -5.44 -18.18
N TYR A 412 -3.26 -5.68 -17.89
CA TYR A 412 -2.36 -6.42 -18.77
C TYR A 412 -1.98 -7.73 -18.06
N LYS A 413 -2.26 -8.86 -18.71
CA LYS A 413 -1.98 -10.22 -18.22
C LYS A 413 -1.64 -11.13 -19.39
N LEU A 414 -0.86 -12.18 -19.13
CA LEU A 414 -0.62 -13.24 -20.12
C LEU A 414 -1.96 -13.93 -20.41
N THR A 415 -2.29 -14.09 -21.70
CA THR A 415 -3.54 -14.73 -22.14
C THR A 415 -3.39 -16.23 -22.24
#